data_AF-A0A8S3PYX2-F1
#
_entry.id   AF-A0A8S3PYX2-F1
#
_cell.length_a   1.000
_cell.length_b   1.000
_cell.length_c   1.000
_cell.angle_alpha   90.00
_cell.angle_beta   90.00
_cell.angle_gamma   90.00
#
_symmetry.space_group_name_H-M   'P 1'
#
loop_
_entity.id
_entity.type
_entity.pdbx_description
1 polymer ?
#
loop_
_entity_poly.entity_id
_entity_poly.type
_entity_poly.pdbx_seq_one_letter_code
_entity_poly.pdbx_strand_id
1 'polypeptide(L)'
;MDRTIDVCRTLRATVISLIRLGVHPAILNPIVCSKFVKQVCYPKALYGCELWGKLTSTEWLMLERTQHYICKNIQGLPRRTRSDMCLPMIGWFSIESYVDEKKLLFLGRICNLPCESVSFRILIRRVNDFKYNDGSHSNLGFTVDIINILRKYELSTYFNDFCETGLFPTPLIWKRIVKTTVAAFEIVNWKRRINIDDDFVAFKMIKKEYAPHPAWTIALKHPNLRKQAQYLTSVCCLVKDYDNGQNILCDRCGKMFLDPLVHAIASCDYLDETRDNFWCEIININPITFSIFLANMSDEELFYYLLSCNSDNFPLETDQLETFQAICVRYIHKFGTLLQD
;
A
#
# COMPACT_ATOMS: atom_id res chain seq x y z
N MET A 1 16.65 -15.19 14.72
CA MET A 1 17.40 -14.11 14.06
C MET A 1 18.02 -14.55 12.74
N ASP A 2 18.87 -15.57 12.68
CA ASP A 2 19.55 -16.02 11.43
C ASP A 2 18.59 -16.33 10.29
N ARG A 3 17.52 -17.10 10.55
CA ARG A 3 16.44 -17.35 9.58
C ARG A 3 15.92 -16.04 8.97
N THR A 4 15.60 -15.05 9.79
CA THR A 4 15.01 -13.78 9.34
C THR A 4 16.00 -12.99 8.47
N ILE A 5 17.29 -13.02 8.81
CA ILE A 5 18.36 -12.43 7.99
C ILE A 5 18.40 -13.11 6.62
N ASP A 6 18.37 -14.44 6.57
CA ASP A 6 18.43 -15.19 5.32
C ASP A 6 17.20 -15.00 4.44
N VAL A 7 16.01 -14.91 5.06
CA VAL A 7 14.77 -14.50 4.37
C VAL A 7 14.94 -13.12 3.73
N CYS A 8 15.42 -12.14 4.49
CA CYS A 8 15.63 -10.78 3.98
C CYS A 8 16.65 -10.75 2.82
N ARG A 9 17.76 -11.50 2.95
CA ARG A 9 18.76 -11.64 1.88
C ARG A 9 18.16 -12.28 0.63
N THR A 10 17.39 -13.35 0.80
CA THR A 10 16.73 -14.07 -0.29
C THR A 10 15.70 -13.19 -1.01
N LEU A 11 14.88 -12.45 -0.25
CA LEU A 11 13.93 -11.48 -0.81
C LEU A 11 14.65 -10.44 -1.67
N ARG A 12 15.70 -9.79 -1.14
CA ARG A 12 16.45 -8.76 -1.87
C ARG A 12 17.13 -9.32 -3.11
N ALA A 13 17.84 -10.44 -2.97
CA ALA A 13 18.55 -11.07 -4.09
C ALA A 13 17.58 -11.47 -5.21
N THR A 14 16.43 -12.03 -4.87
CA THR A 14 15.43 -12.45 -5.86
C THR A 14 14.80 -11.25 -6.54
N VAL A 15 14.48 -10.17 -5.81
CA VAL A 15 13.94 -8.94 -6.41
C VAL A 15 14.96 -8.28 -7.32
N ILE A 16 16.23 -8.18 -6.92
CA ILE A 16 17.29 -7.63 -7.79
C ILE A 16 17.44 -8.48 -9.05
N SER A 17 17.36 -9.80 -8.94
CA SER A 17 17.36 -10.70 -10.11
C SER A 17 16.17 -10.44 -11.03
N LEU A 18 14.95 -10.30 -10.49
CA LEU A 18 13.76 -9.95 -11.28
C LEU A 18 13.89 -8.59 -11.96
N ILE A 19 14.40 -7.59 -11.26
CA ILE A 19 14.67 -6.26 -11.80
C ILE A 19 15.63 -6.34 -12.99
N ARG A 20 16.71 -7.11 -12.88
CA ARG A 20 17.67 -7.33 -13.98
C ARG A 20 17.06 -8.07 -15.18
N LEU A 21 16.01 -8.86 -14.96
CA LEU A 21 15.25 -9.54 -16.01
C LEU A 21 14.12 -8.68 -16.62
N GLY A 22 14.03 -7.40 -16.25
CA GLY A 22 13.06 -6.45 -16.81
C GLY A 22 11.86 -6.14 -15.93
N VAL A 23 11.77 -6.70 -14.71
CA VAL A 23 10.76 -6.32 -13.70
C VAL A 23 11.18 -5.03 -12.99
N HIS A 24 11.33 -3.96 -13.77
CA HIS A 24 11.83 -2.66 -13.34
C HIS A 24 10.77 -1.58 -13.65
N PRO A 25 10.58 -0.56 -12.78
CA PRO A 25 9.61 0.52 -13.01
C PRO A 25 9.76 1.25 -14.35
N ALA A 26 10.98 1.30 -14.90
CA ALA A 26 11.21 1.91 -16.22
C ALA A 26 10.54 1.10 -17.36
N ILE A 27 10.36 -0.21 -17.20
CA ILE A 27 9.92 -1.14 -18.26
C ILE A 27 8.50 -1.65 -18.02
N LEU A 28 8.13 -1.89 -16.77
CA LEU A 28 6.83 -2.45 -16.39
C LEU A 28 6.10 -1.56 -15.39
N ASN A 29 4.76 -1.61 -15.45
CA ASN A 29 3.92 -0.93 -14.49
C ASN A 29 4.13 -1.51 -13.08
N PRO A 30 4.26 -0.68 -12.02
CA PRO A 30 4.49 -1.17 -10.67
C PRO A 30 3.44 -2.14 -10.13
N ILE A 31 2.16 -2.03 -10.54
CA ILE A 31 1.11 -3.00 -10.16
C ILE A 31 1.46 -4.39 -10.70
N VAL A 32 1.97 -4.48 -11.93
CA VAL A 32 2.41 -5.73 -12.55
C VAL A 32 3.67 -6.25 -11.88
N CYS A 33 4.67 -5.40 -11.66
CA CYS A 33 5.88 -5.74 -10.89
C CYS A 33 5.51 -6.32 -9.52
N SER A 34 4.51 -5.72 -8.87
CA SER A 34 4.05 -6.15 -7.56
C SER A 34 3.47 -7.57 -7.57
N LYS A 35 2.76 -7.95 -8.65
CA LYS A 35 2.24 -9.32 -8.82
C LYS A 35 3.39 -10.31 -8.99
N PHE A 36 4.39 -9.99 -9.82
CA PHE A 36 5.58 -10.84 -9.97
C PHE A 36 6.32 -11.05 -8.65
N VAL A 37 6.53 -9.99 -7.87
CA VAL A 37 7.18 -10.12 -6.56
C VAL A 37 6.38 -11.02 -5.62
N LYS A 38 5.06 -10.84 -5.53
CA LYS A 38 4.19 -11.69 -4.69
C LYS A 38 4.13 -13.14 -5.17
N GLN A 39 4.27 -13.40 -6.47
CA GLN A 39 4.21 -14.75 -7.04
C GLN A 39 5.55 -15.49 -7.04
N VAL A 40 6.68 -14.77 -7.08
CA VAL A 40 8.01 -15.37 -7.20
C VAL A 40 8.84 -15.19 -5.92
N CYS A 41 8.97 -13.95 -5.44
CA CYS A 41 9.86 -13.66 -4.30
C CYS A 41 9.28 -14.16 -2.98
N TYR A 42 8.00 -13.94 -2.74
CA TYR A 42 7.37 -14.30 -1.47
C TYR A 42 7.35 -15.82 -1.28
N PRO A 43 6.92 -16.66 -2.25
CA PRO A 43 6.98 -18.11 -2.07
C PRO A 43 8.40 -18.64 -1.88
N LYS A 44 9.39 -18.05 -2.56
CA LYS A 44 10.79 -18.48 -2.43
C LYS A 44 11.38 -18.14 -1.05
N ALA A 45 11.13 -16.94 -0.54
CA ALA A 45 11.78 -16.47 0.69
C ALA A 45 10.96 -16.74 1.95
N LEU A 46 9.62 -16.77 1.86
CA LEU A 46 8.71 -16.95 2.99
C LEU A 46 8.12 -18.38 3.01
N TYR A 47 8.79 -19.33 2.38
CA TYR A 47 8.39 -20.73 2.43
C TYR A 47 8.38 -21.23 3.89
N GLY A 48 7.28 -21.87 4.29
CA GLY A 48 7.11 -22.39 5.66
C GLY A 48 6.92 -21.31 6.72
N CYS A 49 6.63 -20.06 6.35
CA CYS A 49 6.35 -18.99 7.31
C CYS A 49 5.14 -19.27 8.20
N GLU A 50 4.22 -20.12 7.75
CA GLU A 50 3.09 -20.61 8.52
C GLU A 50 3.50 -21.43 9.77
N LEU A 51 4.73 -21.98 9.80
CA LEU A 51 5.26 -22.75 10.92
C LEU A 51 6.20 -21.94 11.81
N TRP A 52 6.49 -20.69 11.47
CA TRP A 52 7.36 -19.86 12.30
C TRP A 52 6.66 -19.56 13.62
N GLY A 53 7.36 -19.78 14.74
CA GLY A 53 6.92 -19.26 16.03
C GLY A 53 6.89 -17.73 16.05
N LYS A 54 6.49 -17.17 17.20
CA LYS A 54 6.40 -15.73 17.42
C LYS A 54 7.72 -15.03 17.07
N LEU A 55 7.69 -14.13 16.10
CA LEU A 55 8.83 -13.29 15.75
C LEU A 55 8.99 -12.16 16.76
N THR A 56 10.24 -11.77 17.00
CA THR A 56 10.54 -10.57 17.81
C THR A 56 10.22 -9.28 17.04
N SER A 57 10.01 -8.17 17.75
CA SER A 57 9.78 -6.86 17.12
C SER A 57 10.92 -6.45 16.17
N THR A 58 12.17 -6.81 16.52
CA THR A 58 13.34 -6.57 15.66
C THR A 58 13.26 -7.36 14.36
N GLU A 59 12.83 -8.62 14.41
CA GLU A 59 12.68 -9.46 13.21
C GLU A 59 11.56 -8.94 12.30
N TRP A 60 10.42 -8.53 12.87
CA TRP A 60 9.36 -7.87 12.11
C TRP A 60 9.85 -6.59 11.44
N LEU A 61 10.57 -5.75 12.18
CA LEU A 61 11.13 -4.52 11.63
C LEU A 61 12.10 -4.78 10.47
N MET A 62 12.89 -5.86 10.53
CA MET A 62 13.79 -6.26 9.43
C MET A 62 13.03 -6.69 8.17
N LEU A 63 11.98 -7.49 8.35
CA LEU A 63 11.11 -7.94 7.25
C LEU A 63 10.39 -6.74 6.61
N GLU A 64 9.80 -5.88 7.44
CA GLU A 64 9.11 -4.65 7.00
C GLU A 64 10.05 -3.73 6.24
N ARG A 65 11.24 -3.42 6.77
CA ARG A 65 12.25 -2.62 6.05
C ARG A 65 12.63 -3.22 4.70
N THR A 66 12.66 -4.55 4.61
CA THR A 66 12.95 -5.25 3.35
C THR A 66 11.79 -5.15 2.37
N GLN A 67 10.54 -5.30 2.82
CA GLN A 67 9.36 -5.09 1.98
C GLN A 67 9.29 -3.65 1.46
N HIS A 68 9.53 -2.66 2.32
CA HIS A 68 9.56 -1.25 1.94
C HIS A 68 10.66 -0.94 0.92
N TYR A 69 11.86 -1.51 1.10
CA TYR A 69 12.93 -1.42 0.10
C TYR A 69 12.44 -1.94 -1.26
N ILE A 70 11.83 -3.13 -1.30
CA ILE A 70 11.30 -3.72 -2.53
C ILE A 70 10.22 -2.83 -3.15
N CYS A 71 9.27 -2.38 -2.34
CA CYS A 71 8.15 -1.54 -2.75
C CYS A 71 8.61 -0.23 -3.41
N LYS A 72 9.61 0.44 -2.82
CA LYS A 72 10.22 1.65 -3.40
C LYS A 72 10.92 1.36 -4.72
N ASN A 73 11.67 0.25 -4.81
CA ASN A 73 12.37 -0.11 -6.03
C ASN A 73 11.42 -0.43 -7.20
N ILE A 74 10.34 -1.17 -6.96
CA ILE A 74 9.40 -1.52 -8.05
C ILE A 74 8.53 -0.35 -8.50
N GLN A 75 8.36 0.67 -7.67
CA GLN A 75 7.68 1.92 -8.01
C GLN A 75 8.65 2.99 -8.53
N GLY A 76 9.95 2.83 -8.32
CA GLY A 76 10.95 3.84 -8.63
C GLY A 76 10.82 5.10 -7.77
N LEU A 77 10.43 4.93 -6.51
CA LEU A 77 10.33 6.01 -5.52
C LEU A 77 11.71 6.35 -4.92
N PRO A 78 11.93 7.61 -4.49
CA PRO A 78 13.15 7.99 -3.79
C PRO A 78 13.44 7.11 -2.56
N ARG A 79 14.73 6.88 -2.28
CA ARG A 79 15.16 6.06 -1.14
C ARG A 79 14.62 6.61 0.20
N ARG A 80 14.54 7.94 0.30
CA ARG A 80 14.08 8.68 1.50
C ARG A 80 12.56 8.74 1.66
N THR A 81 11.77 8.30 0.68
CA THR A 81 10.30 8.24 0.81
C THR A 81 9.89 7.49 2.06
N ARG A 82 8.89 7.96 2.80
CA ARG A 82 8.45 7.26 4.01
C ARG A 82 7.85 5.90 3.65
N SER A 83 8.22 4.89 4.44
CA SER A 83 7.85 3.49 4.22
C SER A 83 6.33 3.27 4.22
N ASP A 84 5.61 3.92 5.13
CA ASP A 84 4.16 3.75 5.28
C ASP A 84 3.34 4.41 4.17
N MET A 85 3.94 5.31 3.39
CA MET A 85 3.30 5.91 2.21
C MET A 85 3.44 5.03 0.96
N CYS A 86 4.48 4.19 0.87
CA CYS A 86 4.76 3.48 -0.38
C CYS A 86 3.90 2.23 -0.58
N LEU A 87 3.54 1.50 0.48
CA LEU A 87 2.72 0.28 0.38
C LEU A 87 1.29 0.55 -0.12
N PRO A 88 0.54 1.56 0.40
CA PRO A 88 -0.81 1.86 -0.07
C PRO A 88 -0.84 2.23 -1.57
N MET A 89 0.21 2.85 -2.10
CA MET A 89 0.28 3.28 -3.50
C MET A 89 0.15 2.13 -4.49
N ILE A 90 0.50 0.90 -4.11
CA ILE A 90 0.34 -0.32 -4.92
C ILE A 90 -0.64 -1.33 -4.31
N GLY A 91 -1.37 -0.94 -3.26
CA GLY A 91 -2.33 -1.80 -2.56
C GLY A 91 -1.69 -3.01 -1.87
N TRP A 92 -0.48 -2.85 -1.31
CA TRP A 92 0.16 -3.89 -0.50
C TRP A 92 -0.10 -3.64 0.97
N PHE A 93 -0.38 -4.70 1.74
CA PHE A 93 -0.34 -4.65 3.19
C PHE A 93 1.05 -5.02 3.73
N SER A 94 1.22 -4.88 5.05
CA SER A 94 2.42 -5.29 5.79
C SER A 94 2.85 -6.72 5.47
N ILE A 95 4.15 -7.02 5.59
CA ILE A 95 4.62 -8.40 5.42
C ILE A 95 4.17 -9.28 6.60
N GLU A 96 3.91 -8.67 7.75
CA GLU A 96 3.29 -9.32 8.91
C GLU A 96 1.91 -9.87 8.54
N SER A 97 1.03 -9.04 7.96
CA SER A 97 -0.30 -9.49 7.53
C SER A 97 -0.24 -10.66 6.55
N TYR A 98 0.74 -10.66 5.64
CA TYR A 98 0.95 -11.79 4.73
C TYR A 98 1.31 -13.08 5.48
N VAL A 99 2.22 -13.01 6.45
CA VAL A 99 2.61 -14.17 7.26
C VAL A 99 1.43 -14.66 8.11
N ASP A 100 0.69 -13.74 8.72
CA ASP A 100 -0.49 -14.05 9.52
C ASP A 100 -1.59 -14.71 8.67
N GLU A 101 -1.84 -14.21 7.45
CA GLU A 101 -2.73 -14.88 6.49
C GLU A 101 -2.28 -16.32 6.22
N LYS A 102 -0.99 -16.57 6.02
CA LYS A 102 -0.47 -17.94 5.78
C LYS A 102 -0.68 -18.83 6.99
N LYS A 103 -0.42 -18.33 8.20
CA LYS A 103 -0.65 -19.05 9.46
C LYS A 103 -2.12 -19.41 9.66
N LEU A 104 -3.02 -18.45 9.46
CA LEU A 104 -4.46 -18.67 9.56
C LEU A 104 -4.96 -19.66 8.51
N LEU A 105 -4.53 -19.54 7.25
CA LEU A 105 -4.90 -20.49 6.20
C LEU A 105 -4.38 -21.90 6.48
N PHE A 106 -3.19 -22.02 7.06
CA PHE A 106 -2.62 -23.30 7.48
C PHE A 106 -3.41 -23.92 8.64
N LEU A 107 -3.80 -23.12 9.65
CA LEU A 107 -4.71 -23.56 10.71
C LEU A 107 -5.99 -24.16 10.13
N GLY A 108 -6.65 -23.42 9.23
CA GLY A 108 -7.90 -23.90 8.64
C GLY A 108 -7.75 -25.18 7.83
N ARG A 109 -6.57 -25.41 7.21
CA ARG A 109 -6.27 -26.70 6.58
C ARG A 109 -6.18 -27.81 7.62
N ILE A 110 -5.47 -27.60 8.74
CA ILE A 110 -5.34 -28.60 9.79
C ILE A 110 -6.71 -28.94 10.40
N CYS A 111 -7.52 -27.93 10.72
CA CYS A 111 -8.85 -28.13 11.32
C CYS A 111 -9.83 -28.88 10.40
N ASN A 112 -9.60 -28.87 9.09
CA ASN A 112 -10.39 -29.63 8.11
C ASN A 112 -9.79 -31.01 7.76
N LEU A 113 -8.69 -31.44 8.40
CA LEU A 113 -8.14 -32.79 8.21
C LEU A 113 -8.96 -33.84 8.98
N PRO A 114 -8.95 -35.11 8.52
CA PRO A 114 -9.49 -36.22 9.30
C PRO A 114 -8.84 -36.33 10.68
N CYS A 115 -9.60 -36.79 11.67
CA CYS A 115 -9.16 -36.86 13.07
C CYS A 115 -8.02 -37.87 13.30
N GLU A 116 -7.84 -38.83 12.39
CA GLU A 116 -6.75 -39.79 12.39
C GLU A 116 -5.42 -39.16 11.94
N SER A 117 -5.47 -38.00 11.29
CA SER A 117 -4.27 -37.34 10.79
C SER A 117 -3.37 -36.90 11.95
N VAL A 118 -2.08 -37.19 11.81
CA VAL A 118 -1.07 -36.86 12.83
C VAL A 118 -1.05 -35.36 13.12
N SER A 119 -1.15 -34.51 12.09
CA SER A 119 -1.18 -33.06 12.23
C SER A 119 -2.37 -32.57 13.06
N PHE A 120 -3.57 -33.12 12.83
CA PHE A 120 -4.76 -32.80 13.62
C PHE A 120 -4.56 -33.20 15.09
N ARG A 121 -4.11 -34.44 15.32
CA ARG A 121 -3.88 -34.96 16.68
C ARG A 121 -2.83 -34.14 17.44
N ILE A 122 -1.77 -33.71 16.76
CA ILE A 122 -0.75 -32.82 17.34
C ILE A 122 -1.37 -31.48 17.71
N LEU A 123 -2.16 -30.86 16.83
CA LEU A 123 -2.80 -29.58 17.11
C LEU A 123 -3.71 -29.69 18.35
N ILE A 124 -4.63 -30.65 18.37
CA ILE A 124 -5.56 -30.84 19.49
C ILE A 124 -4.81 -31.09 20.79
N ARG A 125 -3.79 -31.96 20.78
CA ARG A 125 -2.97 -32.21 21.97
C ARG A 125 -2.31 -30.93 22.48
N ARG A 126 -1.67 -30.15 21.59
CA ARG A 126 -0.99 -28.90 21.97
C ARG A 126 -1.96 -27.83 22.47
N VAL A 127 -3.16 -27.77 21.91
CA VAL A 127 -4.21 -26.84 22.35
C VAL A 127 -4.73 -27.23 23.74
N ASN A 128 -4.94 -28.51 23.99
CA ASN A 128 -5.32 -29.01 25.32
C ASN A 128 -4.20 -28.76 26.33
N ASP A 129 -2.95 -29.06 25.97
CA ASP A 129 -1.80 -28.77 26.83
C ASP A 129 -1.75 -27.27 27.19
N PHE A 130 -2.04 -26.37 26.24
CA PHE A 130 -2.10 -24.92 26.48
C PHE A 130 -3.27 -24.49 27.37
N LYS A 131 -4.44 -25.15 27.28
CA LYS A 131 -5.62 -24.83 28.09
C LYS A 131 -5.48 -25.30 29.54
N TYR A 132 -4.88 -26.47 29.76
CA TYR A 132 -4.89 -27.15 31.06
C TYR A 132 -3.58 -27.04 31.84
N ASN A 133 -2.44 -26.79 31.18
CA ASN A 133 -1.18 -26.52 31.87
C ASN A 133 -0.93 -25.02 31.82
N ASP A 134 -1.01 -24.38 33.00
CA ASP A 134 -1.00 -22.94 33.27
C ASP A 134 0.24 -22.18 32.73
N GLY A 135 0.40 -22.10 31.40
CA GLY A 135 1.43 -21.34 30.69
C GLY A 135 2.89 -21.72 30.93
N SER A 136 3.19 -22.71 31.78
CA SER A 136 4.55 -22.98 32.28
C SER A 136 5.46 -23.68 31.27
N HIS A 137 4.90 -24.37 30.27
CA HIS A 137 5.67 -25.07 29.25
C HIS A 137 5.71 -24.28 27.93
N SER A 138 6.71 -23.40 27.85
CA SER A 138 7.20 -22.68 26.67
C SER A 138 6.16 -21.85 25.90
N ASN A 139 6.23 -20.53 26.08
CA ASN A 139 5.59 -19.49 25.25
C ASN A 139 6.03 -19.47 23.77
N LEU A 140 6.50 -20.61 23.24
CA LEU A 140 7.18 -20.75 21.97
C LEU A 140 6.54 -21.88 21.18
N GLY A 141 6.05 -21.55 19.99
CA GLY A 141 5.53 -22.54 19.05
C GLY A 141 4.32 -22.04 18.27
N PHE A 142 3.93 -22.84 17.27
CA PHE A 142 2.81 -22.54 16.39
C PHE A 142 1.50 -22.30 17.15
N THR A 143 1.18 -23.12 18.17
CA THR A 143 -0.09 -23.05 18.90
C THR A 143 -0.29 -21.73 19.67
N VAL A 144 0.72 -21.27 20.40
CA VAL A 144 0.62 -20.00 21.14
C VAL A 144 0.52 -18.83 20.18
N ASP A 145 1.30 -18.88 19.11
CA ASP A 145 1.34 -17.84 18.10
C ASP A 145 0.02 -17.73 17.32
N ILE A 146 -0.55 -18.86 16.88
CA ILE A 146 -1.84 -18.85 16.18
C ILE A 146 -2.98 -18.38 17.08
N ILE A 147 -2.98 -18.71 18.37
CA ILE A 147 -3.98 -18.20 19.33
C ILE A 147 -3.88 -16.66 19.45
N ASN A 148 -2.66 -16.11 19.50
CA ASN A 148 -2.46 -14.67 19.52
C ASN A 148 -2.91 -14.00 18.21
N ILE A 149 -2.64 -14.62 17.07
CA ILE A 149 -3.10 -14.14 15.75
C ILE A 149 -4.63 -14.17 15.68
N LEU A 150 -5.27 -15.26 16.12
CA LEU A 150 -6.73 -15.35 16.19
C LEU A 150 -7.32 -14.23 17.06
N ARG A 151 -6.70 -13.90 18.19
CA ARG A 151 -7.13 -12.77 19.03
C ARG A 151 -6.92 -11.43 18.34
N LYS A 152 -5.75 -11.21 17.70
CA LYS A 152 -5.40 -9.99 16.96
C LYS A 152 -6.45 -9.65 15.90
N TYR A 153 -6.98 -10.66 15.21
CA TYR A 153 -7.97 -10.51 14.13
C TYR A 153 -9.40 -10.81 14.58
N GLU A 154 -9.68 -10.98 15.88
CA GLU A 154 -11.02 -11.28 16.40
C GLU A 154 -11.66 -12.56 15.81
N LEU A 155 -10.83 -13.55 15.48
CA LEU A 155 -11.23 -14.84 14.88
C LEU A 155 -11.28 -15.98 15.91
N SER A 156 -11.10 -15.70 17.21
CA SER A 156 -11.06 -16.73 18.26
C SER A 156 -12.36 -17.54 18.37
N THR A 157 -13.50 -16.96 18.03
CA THR A 157 -14.82 -17.63 18.06
C THR A 157 -14.85 -18.87 17.19
N TYR A 158 -14.43 -18.77 15.92
CA TYR A 158 -14.36 -19.90 14.99
C TYR A 158 -13.52 -21.07 15.51
N PHE A 159 -12.43 -20.76 16.22
CA PHE A 159 -11.56 -21.79 16.78
C PHE A 159 -12.12 -22.41 18.05
N ASN A 160 -12.80 -21.62 18.88
CA ASN A 160 -13.49 -22.12 20.07
C ASN A 160 -14.67 -23.01 19.68
N ASP A 161 -15.51 -22.58 18.73
CA ASP A 161 -16.63 -23.36 18.20
C ASP A 161 -16.14 -24.71 17.65
N PHE A 162 -15.00 -24.72 16.96
CA PHE A 162 -14.37 -25.96 16.50
C PHE A 162 -13.88 -26.85 17.64
N CYS A 163 -13.33 -26.29 18.72
CA CYS A 163 -12.93 -27.07 19.88
C CYS A 163 -14.13 -27.72 20.58
N GLU A 164 -15.30 -27.07 20.55
CA GLU A 164 -16.52 -27.54 21.23
C GLU A 164 -17.33 -28.51 20.36
N THR A 165 -17.47 -28.21 19.07
CA THR A 165 -18.38 -28.93 18.15
C THR A 165 -17.64 -29.85 17.17
N GLY A 166 -16.34 -29.67 16.99
CA GLY A 166 -15.56 -30.31 15.94
C GLY A 166 -15.80 -29.73 14.54
N LEU A 167 -16.65 -28.73 14.39
CA LEU A 167 -16.99 -28.11 13.10
C LEU A 167 -16.12 -26.87 12.86
N PHE A 168 -15.44 -26.82 11.71
CA PHE A 168 -14.68 -25.66 11.26
C PHE A 168 -15.21 -25.18 9.90
N PRO A 169 -15.12 -23.87 9.56
CA PRO A 169 -15.48 -23.40 8.23
C PRO A 169 -14.76 -24.15 7.11
N THR A 170 -15.45 -24.39 6.00
CA THR A 170 -14.85 -25.06 4.84
C THR A 170 -13.65 -24.26 4.30
N PRO A 171 -12.69 -24.88 3.60
CA PRO A 171 -11.47 -24.20 3.15
C PRO A 171 -11.72 -22.93 2.32
N LEU A 172 -12.78 -22.91 1.51
CA LEU A 172 -13.15 -21.74 0.71
C LEU A 172 -13.72 -20.61 1.57
N ILE A 173 -14.62 -20.93 2.50
CA ILE A 173 -15.23 -19.95 3.41
C ILE A 173 -14.17 -19.39 4.35
N TRP A 174 -13.34 -20.25 4.95
CA TRP A 174 -12.24 -19.83 5.82
C TRP A 174 -11.26 -18.90 5.10
N LYS A 175 -10.86 -19.24 3.87
CA LYS A 175 -9.98 -18.39 3.07
C LYS A 175 -10.58 -17.00 2.81
N ARG A 176 -11.89 -16.92 2.59
CA ARG A 176 -12.59 -15.64 2.43
C ARG A 176 -12.59 -14.85 3.73
N ILE A 177 -12.97 -15.47 4.85
CA ILE A 177 -12.98 -14.86 6.19
C ILE A 177 -11.60 -14.28 6.51
N VAL A 178 -10.55 -15.10 6.44
CA VAL A 178 -9.17 -14.68 6.73
C VAL A 178 -8.76 -13.47 5.90
N LYS A 179 -8.94 -13.52 4.57
CA LYS A 179 -8.54 -12.42 3.69
C LYS A 179 -9.31 -11.13 3.96
N THR A 180 -10.62 -11.22 4.17
CA THR A 180 -11.45 -10.05 4.44
C THR A 180 -11.12 -9.43 5.79
N THR A 181 -10.97 -10.25 6.84
CA THR A 181 -10.67 -9.76 8.19
C THR A 181 -9.28 -9.16 8.29
N VAL A 182 -8.26 -9.82 7.73
CA VAL A 182 -6.88 -9.28 7.74
C VAL A 182 -6.79 -7.97 6.95
N ALA A 183 -7.42 -7.90 5.78
CA ALA A 183 -7.49 -6.67 5.01
C ALA A 183 -8.21 -5.54 5.77
N ALA A 184 -9.35 -5.82 6.40
CA ALA A 184 -10.08 -4.84 7.18
C ALA A 184 -9.24 -4.28 8.34
N PHE A 185 -8.54 -5.17 9.07
CA PHE A 185 -7.64 -4.79 10.16
C PHE A 185 -6.50 -3.87 9.69
N GLU A 186 -5.85 -4.20 8.57
CA GLU A 186 -4.79 -3.37 7.99
C GLU A 186 -5.30 -2.00 7.52
N ILE A 187 -6.48 -1.96 6.90
CA ILE A 187 -7.11 -0.71 6.47
C ILE A 187 -7.42 0.19 7.67
N VAL A 188 -7.99 -0.36 8.75
CA VAL A 188 -8.28 0.37 9.98
C VAL A 188 -6.98 0.90 10.60
N ASN A 189 -5.95 0.07 10.69
CA ASN A 189 -4.66 0.49 11.25
C ASN A 189 -3.94 1.54 10.41
N TRP A 190 -4.03 1.45 9.09
CA TRP A 190 -3.51 2.48 8.21
C TRP A 190 -4.27 3.80 8.40
N LYS A 191 -5.61 3.78 8.39
CA LYS A 191 -6.44 4.98 8.65
C LYS A 191 -6.11 5.61 10.01
N ARG A 192 -5.92 4.79 11.05
CA ARG A 192 -5.52 5.26 12.37
C ARG A 192 -4.15 5.94 12.33
N ARG A 193 -3.16 5.35 11.65
CA ARG A 193 -1.80 5.92 11.53
C ARG A 193 -1.80 7.26 10.80
N ILE A 194 -2.43 7.35 9.63
CA ILE A 194 -2.46 8.60 8.84
C ILE A 194 -3.22 9.74 9.52
N ASN A 195 -4.05 9.43 10.52
CA ASN A 195 -4.82 10.42 11.27
C ASN A 195 -4.11 10.92 12.53
N ILE A 196 -3.10 10.19 13.03
CA ILE A 196 -2.39 10.53 14.28
C ILE A 196 -1.09 11.27 13.99
N ASP A 197 -0.47 11.01 12.84
CA ASP A 197 0.87 11.48 12.52
C ASP A 197 0.81 12.64 11.53
N ASP A 198 1.30 13.80 11.96
CA ASP A 198 1.17 15.09 11.26
C ASP A 198 1.92 15.11 9.91
N ASP A 199 2.95 14.28 9.74
CA ASP A 199 3.66 14.13 8.45
C ASP A 199 2.76 13.52 7.36
N PHE A 200 1.57 13.01 7.71
CA PHE A 200 0.57 12.50 6.75
C PHE A 200 -0.46 13.53 6.30
N VAL A 201 -0.46 14.78 6.78
CA VAL A 201 -1.52 15.76 6.45
C VAL A 201 -1.76 15.86 4.94
N ALA A 202 -0.70 16.09 4.15
CA ALA A 202 -0.79 16.12 2.69
C ALA A 202 -1.18 14.76 2.09
N PHE A 203 -0.58 13.68 2.57
CA PHE A 203 -0.83 12.33 2.05
C PHE A 203 -2.29 11.88 2.28
N LYS A 204 -2.90 12.29 3.38
CA LYS A 204 -4.30 12.00 3.73
C LYS A 204 -5.28 12.68 2.76
N MET A 205 -4.96 13.88 2.28
CA MET A 205 -5.76 14.58 1.29
C MET A 205 -5.72 13.87 -0.07
N ILE A 206 -4.56 13.30 -0.42
CA ILE A 206 -4.33 12.58 -1.68
C ILE A 206 -4.92 11.16 -1.63
N LYS A 207 -4.66 10.42 -0.55
CA LYS A 207 -4.97 9.00 -0.41
C LYS A 207 -6.08 8.78 0.61
N LYS A 208 -7.33 8.76 0.13
CA LYS A 208 -8.51 8.47 0.96
C LYS A 208 -8.75 6.96 1.20
N GLU A 209 -8.39 6.14 0.21
CA GLU A 209 -8.62 4.70 0.22
C GLU A 209 -7.34 3.87 0.15
N TYR A 210 -7.36 2.69 0.77
CA TYR A 210 -6.28 1.70 0.70
C TYR A 210 -6.40 0.86 -0.57
N ALA A 211 -6.08 1.47 -1.70
CA ALA A 211 -6.09 0.83 -3.01
C ALA A 211 -4.90 1.34 -3.84
N PRO A 212 -4.47 0.65 -4.90
CA PRO A 212 -3.47 1.19 -5.81
C PRO A 212 -3.82 2.62 -6.26
N HIS A 213 -2.82 3.48 -6.35
CA HIS A 213 -3.03 4.86 -6.76
C HIS A 213 -3.58 4.92 -8.20
N PRO A 214 -4.58 5.77 -8.51
CA PRO A 214 -5.17 5.81 -9.86
C PRO A 214 -4.15 6.07 -10.96
N ALA A 215 -3.11 6.87 -10.68
CA ALA A 215 -1.97 7.07 -11.59
C ALA A 215 -1.31 5.77 -12.07
N TRP A 216 -1.23 4.74 -11.22
CA TRP A 216 -0.73 3.43 -11.63
C TRP A 216 -1.76 2.62 -12.40
N THR A 217 -3.04 2.77 -12.09
CA THR A 217 -4.13 2.12 -12.84
C THR A 217 -4.24 2.68 -14.26
N ILE A 218 -4.17 4.00 -14.44
CA ILE A 218 -4.19 4.63 -15.76
C ILE A 218 -2.93 4.28 -16.56
N ALA A 219 -1.75 4.27 -15.93
CA ALA A 219 -0.51 3.84 -16.59
C ALA A 219 -0.46 2.34 -16.92
N LEU A 220 -1.42 1.54 -16.42
CA LEU A 220 -1.58 0.14 -16.82
C LEU A 220 -2.36 0.05 -18.13
N LYS A 221 -3.36 0.92 -18.32
CA LYS A 221 -4.16 1.04 -19.57
C LYS A 221 -3.40 1.79 -20.67
N HIS A 222 -2.63 2.81 -20.29
CA HIS A 222 -1.85 3.69 -21.18
C HIS A 222 -0.36 3.64 -20.82
N PRO A 223 0.41 2.65 -21.34
CA PRO A 223 1.81 2.45 -20.95
C PRO A 223 2.74 3.64 -21.23
N ASN A 224 2.37 4.53 -22.15
CA ASN A 224 3.09 5.77 -22.47
C ASN A 224 3.06 6.81 -21.32
N LEU A 225 2.11 6.70 -20.39
CA LEU A 225 1.98 7.60 -19.23
C LEU A 225 2.80 7.15 -18.02
N ARG A 226 3.58 6.07 -18.14
CA ARG A 226 4.25 5.45 -16.98
C ARG A 226 5.27 6.36 -16.30
N LYS A 227 6.09 7.09 -17.06
CA LYS A 227 7.10 7.99 -16.48
C LYS A 227 6.43 9.14 -15.73
N GLN A 228 5.34 9.65 -16.29
CA GLN A 228 4.52 10.70 -15.73
C GLN A 228 3.82 10.23 -14.44
N ALA A 229 3.27 9.01 -14.44
CA ALA A 229 2.67 8.40 -13.26
C ALA A 229 3.71 8.15 -12.15
N GLN A 230 4.94 7.75 -12.51
CA GLN A 230 6.04 7.62 -11.56
C GLN A 230 6.40 8.96 -10.92
N TYR A 231 6.50 10.02 -11.73
CA TYR A 231 6.75 11.35 -11.20
C TYR A 231 5.62 11.78 -10.24
N LEU A 232 4.36 11.69 -10.67
CA LEU A 232 3.20 12.08 -9.85
C LEU A 232 3.17 11.29 -8.53
N THR A 233 3.32 9.97 -8.58
CA THR A 233 3.32 9.15 -7.35
C THR A 233 4.51 9.44 -6.45
N SER A 234 5.66 9.84 -7.00
CA SER A 234 6.78 10.31 -6.19
C SER A 234 6.46 11.61 -5.47
N VAL A 235 5.77 12.55 -6.14
CA VAL A 235 5.29 13.82 -5.55
C VAL A 235 4.27 13.54 -4.45
N CYS A 236 3.34 12.60 -4.65
CA CYS A 236 2.37 12.20 -3.63
C CYS A 236 3.03 11.71 -2.34
N CYS A 237 4.22 11.10 -2.42
CA CYS A 237 4.93 10.55 -1.27
C CYS A 237 6.05 11.45 -0.74
N LEU A 238 6.09 12.73 -1.16
CA LEU A 238 6.98 13.72 -0.56
C LEU A 238 6.41 14.15 0.80
N VAL A 239 7.25 14.07 1.83
CA VAL A 239 6.96 14.73 3.11
C VAL A 239 7.24 16.21 2.91
N LYS A 240 6.24 17.05 3.16
CA LYS A 240 6.39 18.50 3.11
C LYS A 240 6.76 18.98 4.51
N ASP A 241 7.94 19.57 4.65
CA ASP A 241 8.34 20.24 5.88
C ASP A 241 7.62 21.59 5.96
N TYR A 242 6.38 21.58 6.46
CA TYR A 242 5.60 22.81 6.69
C TYR A 242 6.22 23.72 7.75
N ASP A 243 7.13 23.19 8.57
CA ASP A 243 7.64 23.82 9.80
C ASP A 243 8.44 25.10 9.60
N ASN A 244 8.92 25.39 8.39
CA ASN A 244 9.65 26.64 8.17
C ASN A 244 8.73 27.81 7.82
N GLY A 245 7.50 27.60 7.33
CA GLY A 245 6.52 28.66 7.04
C GLY A 245 7.05 29.87 6.25
N GLN A 246 8.21 29.73 5.61
CA GLN A 246 8.93 30.83 4.99
C GLN A 246 8.40 30.97 3.58
N ASN A 247 7.87 32.15 3.28
CA ASN A 247 7.53 32.49 1.92
C ASN A 247 8.81 32.53 1.07
N ILE A 248 8.80 31.76 -0.02
CA ILE A 248 9.85 31.68 -1.03
C ILE A 248 9.46 32.62 -2.18
N LEU A 249 10.44 33.34 -2.72
CA LEU A 249 10.24 34.16 -3.92
C LEU A 249 10.31 33.28 -5.17
N CYS A 250 9.34 33.43 -6.06
CA CYS A 250 9.41 32.83 -7.39
C CYS A 250 10.40 33.59 -8.26
N ASP A 251 11.48 32.94 -8.69
CA ASP A 251 12.46 33.55 -9.61
C ASP A 251 11.86 33.88 -10.99
N ARG A 252 10.69 33.34 -11.32
CA ARG A 252 10.05 33.50 -12.64
C ARG A 252 8.94 34.53 -12.66
N CYS A 253 8.03 34.49 -11.69
CA CYS A 253 6.90 35.42 -11.62
C CYS A 253 7.07 36.52 -10.57
N GLY A 254 8.09 36.44 -9.70
CA GLY A 254 8.35 37.42 -8.66
C GLY A 254 7.36 37.41 -7.48
N LYS A 255 6.44 36.44 -7.41
CA LYS A 255 5.47 36.31 -6.30
C LYS A 255 6.05 35.47 -5.15
N MET A 256 5.59 35.79 -3.93
CA MET A 256 5.91 35.06 -2.72
C MET A 256 4.92 33.90 -2.52
N PHE A 257 5.40 32.71 -2.17
CA PHE A 257 4.56 31.53 -1.94
C PHE A 257 5.16 30.60 -0.88
N LEU A 258 4.35 29.69 -0.32
CA LEU A 258 4.81 28.71 0.67
C LEU A 258 5.29 27.39 0.04
N ASP A 259 4.56 26.91 -0.98
CA ASP A 259 4.85 25.64 -1.63
C ASP A 259 5.11 25.86 -3.13
N PRO A 260 6.32 25.55 -3.63
CA PRO A 260 6.67 25.72 -5.04
C PRO A 260 5.77 24.94 -5.99
N LEU A 261 5.32 23.74 -5.60
CA LEU A 261 4.48 22.90 -6.45
C LEU A 261 3.04 23.41 -6.51
N VAL A 262 2.49 23.81 -5.37
CA VAL A 262 1.15 24.43 -5.32
C VAL A 262 1.14 25.72 -6.13
N HIS A 263 2.13 26.59 -5.90
CA HIS A 263 2.28 27.84 -6.65
C HIS A 263 2.39 27.59 -8.15
N ALA A 264 3.27 26.67 -8.58
CA ALA A 264 3.46 26.37 -9.98
C ALA A 264 2.14 25.94 -10.63
N ILE A 265 1.42 25.02 -10.00
CA ILE A 265 0.20 24.40 -10.54
C ILE A 265 -1.02 25.33 -10.51
N ALA A 266 -1.15 26.16 -9.49
CA ALA A 266 -2.37 26.94 -9.26
C ALA A 266 -2.25 28.43 -9.65
N SER A 267 -1.09 29.07 -9.42
CA SER A 267 -1.03 30.55 -9.39
C SER A 267 0.22 31.22 -9.97
N CYS A 268 1.18 30.47 -10.55
CA CYS A 268 2.39 31.03 -11.15
C CYS A 268 2.16 31.67 -12.53
N ASP A 269 2.22 32.99 -12.66
CA ASP A 269 1.95 33.71 -13.93
C ASP A 269 2.81 33.24 -15.10
N TYR A 270 4.06 32.85 -14.84
CA TYR A 270 4.96 32.31 -15.88
C TYR A 270 4.40 31.03 -16.55
N LEU A 271 3.50 30.31 -15.87
CA LEU A 271 2.94 29.05 -16.33
C LEU A 271 1.46 29.18 -16.75
N ASP A 272 0.95 30.40 -16.95
CA ASP A 272 -0.44 30.68 -17.37
C ASP A 272 -0.83 29.87 -18.61
N GLU A 273 -0.03 29.91 -19.68
CA GLU A 273 -0.33 29.18 -20.92
C GLU A 273 -0.46 27.66 -20.68
N THR A 274 0.32 27.09 -19.77
CA THR A 274 0.22 25.67 -19.45
C THR A 274 -1.04 25.36 -18.65
N ARG A 275 -1.46 26.25 -17.74
CA ARG A 275 -2.74 26.14 -17.02
C ARG A 275 -3.93 26.29 -17.97
N ASP A 276 -3.89 27.25 -18.88
CA ASP A 276 -4.96 27.51 -19.84
C ASP A 276 -5.18 26.29 -20.75
N ASN A 277 -4.10 25.69 -21.24
CA ASN A 277 -4.18 24.45 -22.01
C ASN A 277 -4.82 23.30 -21.21
N PHE A 278 -4.50 23.18 -19.91
CA PHE A 278 -5.13 22.20 -19.04
C PHE A 278 -6.62 22.45 -18.84
N TRP A 279 -7.01 23.69 -18.56
CA TRP A 279 -8.43 24.05 -18.41
C TRP A 279 -9.21 23.79 -19.70
N CYS A 280 -8.61 24.08 -20.86
CA CYS A 280 -9.20 23.74 -22.15
C CYS A 280 -9.41 22.22 -22.29
N GLU A 281 -8.42 21.39 -21.95
CA GLU A 281 -8.57 19.93 -21.96
C GLU A 281 -9.68 19.47 -21.01
N ILE A 282 -9.75 20.01 -19.79
CA ILE A 282 -10.77 19.64 -18.80
C ILE A 282 -12.18 20.00 -19.28
N ILE A 283 -12.39 21.20 -19.80
CA ILE A 283 -13.70 21.70 -20.28
C ILE A 283 -14.18 20.91 -21.50
N ASN A 284 -13.28 20.50 -22.38
CA ASN A 284 -13.64 19.77 -23.60
C ASN A 284 -14.14 18.34 -23.34
N ILE A 285 -13.78 17.76 -22.19
CA ILE A 285 -14.02 16.34 -21.90
C ILE A 285 -15.06 16.15 -20.80
N ASN A 286 -15.06 17.03 -19.81
CA ASN A 286 -15.92 16.90 -18.63
C ASN A 286 -17.10 17.88 -18.70
N PRO A 287 -18.19 17.61 -17.96
CA PRO A 287 -19.29 18.56 -17.83
C PRO A 287 -18.79 19.91 -17.31
N ILE A 288 -19.37 21.02 -17.77
CA ILE A 288 -19.00 22.38 -17.32
C ILE A 288 -19.09 22.50 -15.79
N THR A 289 -20.04 21.78 -15.17
CA THR A 289 -20.20 21.71 -13.71
C THR A 289 -18.96 21.16 -12.99
N PHE A 290 -18.20 20.27 -13.63
CA PHE A 290 -16.95 19.75 -13.08
C PHE A 290 -15.85 20.82 -13.09
N SER A 291 -15.73 21.57 -14.17
CA SER A 291 -14.78 22.69 -14.25
C SER A 291 -15.10 23.78 -13.23
N ILE A 292 -16.38 24.10 -13.04
CA ILE A 292 -16.83 25.03 -11.98
C ILE A 292 -16.48 24.48 -10.60
N PHE A 293 -16.70 23.19 -10.37
CA PHE A 293 -16.34 22.53 -9.12
C PHE A 293 -14.84 22.66 -8.81
N LEU A 294 -13.97 22.41 -9.80
CA LEU A 294 -12.52 22.58 -9.64
C LEU A 294 -12.11 24.03 -9.44
N ALA A 295 -12.73 24.97 -10.16
CA ALA A 295 -12.44 26.41 -10.06
C ALA A 295 -12.84 27.02 -8.70
N ASN A 296 -13.77 26.38 -7.98
CA ASN A 296 -14.20 26.82 -6.64
C ASN A 296 -13.29 26.29 -5.51
N MET A 297 -12.30 25.43 -5.82
CA MET A 297 -11.35 24.95 -4.83
C MET A 297 -10.29 26.02 -4.52
N SER A 298 -9.75 26.00 -3.30
CA SER A 298 -8.49 26.69 -3.02
C SER A 298 -7.33 26.07 -3.80
N ASP A 299 -6.25 26.84 -4.00
CA ASP A 299 -5.03 26.38 -4.68
C ASP A 299 -4.50 25.04 -4.11
N GLU A 300 -4.53 24.89 -2.78
CA GLU A 300 -4.04 23.70 -2.10
C GLU A 300 -4.99 22.49 -2.29
N GLU A 301 -6.30 22.72 -2.19
CA GLU A 301 -7.31 21.68 -2.45
C GLU A 301 -7.24 21.20 -3.90
N LEU A 302 -7.13 22.13 -4.85
CA LEU A 302 -6.96 21.82 -6.27
C LEU A 302 -5.71 20.96 -6.47
N PHE A 303 -4.58 21.36 -5.89
CA PHE A 303 -3.33 20.62 -5.99
C PHE A 303 -3.47 19.17 -5.49
N TYR A 304 -4.02 18.94 -4.28
CA TYR A 304 -4.20 17.58 -3.76
C TYR A 304 -5.25 16.80 -4.53
N TYR A 305 -6.30 17.45 -5.03
CA TYR A 305 -7.31 16.81 -5.86
C TYR A 305 -6.69 16.28 -7.15
N LEU A 306 -5.88 17.08 -7.85
CA LEU A 306 -5.15 16.68 -9.05
C LEU A 306 -4.14 15.56 -8.77
N LEU A 307 -3.41 15.63 -7.65
CA LEU A 307 -2.51 14.55 -7.25
C LEU A 307 -3.26 13.25 -6.93
N SER A 308 -4.44 13.32 -6.31
CA SER A 308 -5.22 12.12 -5.99
C SER A 308 -5.69 11.37 -7.25
N CYS A 309 -5.90 12.09 -8.36
CA CYS A 309 -6.49 11.55 -9.58
C CYS A 309 -7.85 10.84 -9.33
N ASN A 310 -8.55 11.19 -8.26
CA ASN A 310 -9.85 10.62 -7.88
C ASN A 310 -10.96 11.62 -8.17
N SER A 311 -12.19 11.09 -8.30
CA SER A 311 -13.39 11.90 -8.50
C SER A 311 -14.44 11.68 -7.42
N ASP A 312 -14.03 11.27 -6.21
CA ASP A 312 -14.97 10.91 -5.13
C ASP A 312 -15.94 12.05 -4.77
N ASN A 313 -15.46 13.29 -4.87
CA ASN A 313 -16.26 14.48 -4.56
C ASN A 313 -17.15 14.93 -5.73
N PHE A 314 -16.90 14.43 -6.95
CA PHE A 314 -17.68 14.72 -8.14
C PHE A 314 -17.66 13.49 -9.06
N PRO A 315 -18.64 12.60 -8.98
CA PRO A 315 -18.60 11.34 -9.71
C PRO A 315 -18.66 11.61 -11.23
N LEU A 316 -17.59 11.22 -11.92
CA LEU A 316 -17.51 11.25 -13.38
C LEU A 316 -17.90 9.89 -13.95
N GLU A 317 -18.37 9.87 -15.19
CA GLU A 317 -18.52 8.61 -15.93
C GLU A 317 -17.16 7.92 -16.11
N THR A 318 -17.16 6.61 -16.35
CA THR A 318 -15.90 5.83 -16.38
C THR A 318 -14.90 6.35 -17.42
N ASP A 319 -15.37 6.70 -18.61
CA ASP A 319 -14.51 7.21 -19.70
C ASP A 319 -14.00 8.63 -19.41
N GLN A 320 -14.83 9.46 -18.79
CA GLN A 320 -14.47 10.81 -18.34
C GLN A 320 -13.42 10.75 -17.24
N LEU A 321 -13.62 9.88 -16.24
CA LEU A 321 -12.69 9.67 -15.14
C LEU A 321 -11.33 9.18 -15.66
N GLU A 322 -11.32 8.22 -16.58
CA GLU A 322 -10.09 7.71 -17.17
C GLU A 322 -9.31 8.82 -17.89
N THR A 323 -10.02 9.64 -18.66
CA THR A 323 -9.41 10.75 -19.40
C THR A 323 -8.92 11.84 -18.45
N PHE A 324 -9.71 12.20 -17.43
CA PHE A 324 -9.30 13.12 -16.37
C PHE A 324 -8.01 12.66 -15.68
N GLN A 325 -7.94 11.38 -15.30
CA GLN A 325 -6.74 10.78 -14.70
C GLN A 325 -5.51 10.90 -15.61
N ALA A 326 -5.68 10.64 -16.90
CA ALA A 326 -4.60 10.80 -17.89
C ALA A 326 -4.14 12.26 -18.00
N ILE A 327 -5.07 13.21 -18.00
CA ILE A 327 -4.77 14.66 -18.02
C ILE A 327 -3.98 15.03 -16.76
N CYS A 328 -4.45 14.68 -15.56
CA CYS A 328 -3.74 14.98 -14.31
C CYS A 328 -2.31 14.46 -14.32
N VAL A 329 -2.11 13.20 -14.74
CA VAL A 329 -0.79 12.58 -14.81
C VAL A 329 0.15 13.35 -15.77
N ARG A 330 -0.33 13.72 -16.97
CA ARG A 330 0.47 14.52 -17.93
C ARG A 330 0.77 15.91 -17.41
N TYR A 331 -0.25 16.55 -16.84
CA TYR A 331 -0.20 17.91 -16.35
C TYR A 331 0.84 18.06 -15.25
N ILE A 332 0.73 17.29 -14.16
CA ILE A 332 1.68 17.34 -13.03
C ILE A 332 3.12 17.09 -13.49
N HIS A 333 3.33 16.14 -14.41
CA HIS A 333 4.66 15.89 -14.95
C HIS A 333 5.22 17.08 -15.75
N LYS A 334 4.38 17.77 -16.54
CA LYS A 334 4.80 18.95 -17.34
C LYS A 334 5.27 20.10 -16.44
N PHE A 335 4.61 20.35 -15.31
CA PHE A 335 5.10 21.32 -14.32
C PHE A 335 6.42 20.89 -13.70
N GLY A 336 6.53 19.60 -13.37
CA GLY A 336 7.75 19.03 -12.82
C GLY A 336 8.98 19.22 -13.71
N THR A 337 8.83 19.01 -15.01
CA THR A 337 9.93 19.25 -15.97
C THR A 337 10.24 20.72 -16.10
N LEU A 338 9.21 21.57 -16.16
CA LEU A 338 9.39 23.00 -16.31
C LEU A 338 10.06 23.65 -15.10
N LEU A 339 9.93 23.11 -13.89
CA LEU A 339 10.58 23.62 -12.68
C LEU A 339 12.07 23.24 -12.55
N GLN A 340 12.56 22.30 -13.37
CA GLN A 340 13.97 21.86 -13.35
C GLN A 340 14.85 22.63 -14.34
N ASP A 341 14.24 23.23 -15.36
CA ASP A 341 14.89 24.14 -16.32
C ASP A 341 15.07 25.55 -15.73
#